data_AF-A0A955XVF5-F1
#
_entry.id   AF-A0A955XVF5-F1
#
_cell.length_a   1.000
_cell.length_b   1.000
_cell.length_c   1.000
_cell.angle_alpha   90.00
_cell.angle_beta   90.00
_cell.angle_gamma   90.00
#
_symmetry.space_group_name_H-M   'P 1'
#
loop_
_entity.id
_entity.type
_entity.pdbx_description
1 polymer ?
#
loop_
_entity_poly.entity_id
_entity_poly.type
_entity_poly.pdbx_seq_one_letter_code
_entity_poly.pdbx_strand_id
1 'polypeptide(L)'
;VGFGGAEFESPLELIVKPAAGLIVSTGESIFAGADGEVTSANKVILGVILAVLALGFLMFALTAIVKIMRGALAEKMEWLVDKVLFKCAARALLVGIVLTVAVQSSSVTTSLAIPMIGAGIVTIRQVYPYMLGANIGTTVTAVLAAFVTENPELAVTIAFCHLLFNVFATAVFLPLGRIPIGLATLFGRMCAKHRWAGIVYIVVFFFALPSLIVVFT
;
A
#
# COMPACT_ATOMS: atom_id res chain seq x y z
N VAL A 1 4.15 -34.44 -16.69
CA VAL A 1 5.39 -33.64 -16.58
C VAL A 1 4.97 -32.18 -16.43
N GLY A 2 4.51 -31.81 -15.24
CA GLY A 2 4.15 -30.43 -14.92
C GLY A 2 5.38 -29.74 -14.37
N PHE A 3 5.83 -28.67 -15.03
CA PHE A 3 6.96 -27.87 -14.59
C PHE A 3 6.52 -27.10 -13.33
N GLY A 4 6.79 -27.66 -12.16
CA GLY A 4 6.64 -27.01 -10.88
C GLY A 4 7.75 -25.98 -10.64
N GLY A 5 7.44 -24.98 -9.81
CA GLY A 5 8.46 -24.25 -9.05
C GLY A 5 8.96 -22.92 -9.62
N ALA A 6 8.17 -22.17 -10.40
CA ALA A 6 8.51 -20.76 -10.61
C ALA A 6 8.12 -19.94 -9.36
N GLU A 7 9.02 -19.83 -8.39
CA GLU A 7 8.99 -18.75 -7.41
C GLU A 7 9.07 -17.43 -8.19
N PHE A 8 7.93 -16.74 -8.32
CA PHE A 8 7.89 -15.41 -8.90
C PHE A 8 8.54 -14.44 -7.91
N GLU A 9 9.87 -14.29 -7.98
CA GLU A 9 10.53 -13.14 -7.35
C GLU A 9 10.05 -11.88 -8.07
N SER A 10 9.46 -10.94 -7.32
CA SER A 10 8.96 -9.73 -7.95
C SER A 10 10.14 -8.99 -8.62
N PRO A 11 9.97 -8.36 -9.80
CA PRO A 11 11.04 -7.63 -10.48
C PRO A 11 11.70 -6.56 -9.59
N LEU A 12 10.97 -6.07 -8.59
CA LEU A 12 11.48 -5.17 -7.56
C LEU A 12 12.36 -5.90 -6.54
N GLU A 13 11.98 -7.10 -6.10
CA GLU A 13 12.77 -7.92 -5.17
C GLU A 13 14.14 -8.28 -5.73
N LEU A 14 14.21 -8.60 -7.02
CA LEU A 14 15.46 -8.90 -7.75
C LEU A 14 16.44 -7.72 -7.74
N ILE A 15 15.93 -6.49 -7.71
CA ILE A 15 16.73 -5.26 -7.66
C ILE A 15 17.07 -4.90 -6.20
N VAL A 16 16.11 -5.10 -5.29
CA VAL A 16 16.20 -4.64 -3.89
C VAL A 16 17.03 -5.58 -3.01
N LYS A 17 16.89 -6.91 -3.14
CA LYS A 17 17.65 -7.90 -2.33
C LYS A 17 19.17 -7.72 -2.39
N PRO A 18 19.82 -7.62 -3.58
CA PRO A 18 21.26 -7.44 -3.63
C PRO A 18 21.71 -6.09 -3.06
N ALA A 19 20.93 -5.03 -3.29
CA ALA A 19 21.22 -3.71 -2.72
C ALA A 19 21.09 -3.70 -1.19
N ALA A 20 20.03 -4.31 -0.65
CA ALA A 20 19.82 -4.46 0.79
C ALA A 20 20.92 -5.32 1.43
N GLY A 21 21.30 -6.43 0.78
CA GLY A 21 22.38 -7.31 1.22
C GLY A 21 23.73 -6.59 1.29
N LEU A 22 24.03 -5.73 0.32
CA LEU A 22 25.24 -4.90 0.34
C LEU A 22 25.25 -3.89 1.48
N ILE A 23 24.11 -3.27 1.79
CA ILE A 23 24.00 -2.31 2.90
C ILE A 23 24.19 -3.03 4.24
N VAL A 24 23.57 -4.19 4.41
CA VAL A 24 23.69 -5.00 5.64
C VAL A 24 25.12 -5.51 5.81
N SER A 25 25.73 -6.08 4.77
CA SER A 25 27.11 -6.60 4.84
C SER A 25 28.15 -5.50 5.07
N THR A 26 27.93 -4.31 4.52
CA THR A 26 28.76 -3.12 4.81
C THR A 26 28.57 -2.66 6.25
N GLY A 27 27.34 -2.72 6.78
CA GLY A 27 27.07 -2.43 8.18
C GLY A 27 27.74 -3.44 9.13
N GLU A 28 27.68 -4.73 8.81
CA GLU A 28 28.30 -5.79 9.59
C GLU A 28 29.83 -5.68 9.59
N SER A 29 30.45 -5.32 8.46
CA SER A 29 31.91 -5.14 8.40
C SER A 29 32.43 -3.92 9.17
N ILE A 30 31.61 -2.88 9.33
CA ILE A 30 31.96 -1.68 10.12
C ILE A 30 31.85 -1.94 11.63
N PHE A 31 30.92 -2.81 12.05
CA PHE A 31 30.65 -3.11 13.47
C PHE A 31 31.24 -4.46 13.94
N ALA A 32 32.03 -5.12 13.09
CA ALA A 32 32.78 -6.34 13.42
C ALA A 32 33.92 -6.05 14.40
N GLY A 33 34.13 -6.95 15.37
CA GLY A 33 35.26 -6.89 16.30
C GLY A 33 36.60 -7.24 15.63
N ALA A 34 37.70 -7.19 16.38
CA ALA A 34 39.05 -7.54 15.91
C ALA A 34 39.16 -9.00 15.39
N ASP A 35 38.23 -9.83 15.81
CA ASP A 35 38.04 -11.24 15.56
C ASP A 35 37.10 -11.51 14.36
N GLY A 36 36.59 -10.45 13.72
CA GLY A 36 35.75 -10.54 12.53
C GLY A 36 34.29 -10.91 12.81
N GLU A 37 33.95 -11.27 14.05
CA GLU A 37 32.57 -11.52 14.47
C GLU A 37 31.91 -10.27 15.04
N VAL A 38 30.65 -10.04 14.66
CA VAL A 38 29.81 -9.00 15.23
C VAL A 38 29.19 -9.53 16.53
N THR A 39 29.59 -8.98 17.68
CA THR A 39 29.03 -9.35 18.99
C THR A 39 27.52 -9.09 19.05
N SER A 40 26.78 -9.85 19.86
CA SER A 40 25.31 -9.71 20.00
C SER A 40 24.84 -8.29 20.34
N ALA A 41 25.62 -7.54 21.14
CA ALA A 41 25.32 -6.13 21.43
C ALA A 41 25.47 -5.23 20.20
N ASN A 42 26.51 -5.43 19.39
CA ASN A 42 26.77 -4.66 18.17
C ASN A 42 25.73 -4.95 17.08
N LYS A 43 25.21 -6.19 16.99
CA LYS A 43 24.12 -6.55 16.08
C LYS A 43 22.83 -5.77 16.38
N VAL A 44 22.49 -5.60 17.67
CA VAL A 44 21.31 -4.82 18.07
C VAL A 44 21.50 -3.34 17.73
N ILE A 45 22.67 -2.77 18.02
CA ILE A 45 22.98 -1.37 17.69
C ILE A 45 22.93 -1.13 16.18
N LEU A 46 23.54 -2.02 15.39
CA LEU A 46 23.49 -1.96 13.93
C LEU A 46 22.05 -2.04 13.41
N GLY A 47 21.24 -2.96 13.95
CA GLY A 47 19.84 -3.10 13.58
C GLY A 47 19.03 -1.83 13.84
N VAL A 48 19.23 -1.18 15.00
CA VAL A 48 18.57 0.09 15.33
C VAL A 48 19.01 1.21 14.39
N ILE A 49 20.30 1.32 14.08
CA ILE A 49 20.84 2.33 13.16
C ILE A 49 20.26 2.14 11.74
N LEU A 50 20.26 0.91 11.23
CA LEU A 50 19.71 0.58 9.92
C LEU A 50 18.21 0.84 9.85
N ALA A 51 17.46 0.55 10.92
CA ALA A 51 16.03 0.84 10.98
C ALA A 51 15.74 2.35 10.93
N VAL A 52 16.51 3.17 11.67
CA VAL A 52 16.37 4.63 11.64
C VAL A 52 16.75 5.20 10.27
N LEU A 53 17.83 4.70 9.65
CA LEU A 53 18.23 5.09 8.30
C LEU A 53 17.18 4.71 7.25
N ALA A 54 16.65 3.49 7.32
CA ALA A 54 15.58 3.03 6.43
C ALA A 54 14.32 3.89 6.58
N LEU A 55 13.95 4.25 7.81
CA LEU A 55 12.84 5.15 8.08
C LEU A 55 13.08 6.56 7.51
N GLY A 56 14.30 7.09 7.66
CA GLY A 56 14.70 8.37 7.07
C GLY A 56 14.64 8.36 5.54
N PHE A 57 15.15 7.29 4.92
CA PHE A 57 15.14 7.13 3.46
C PHE A 57 13.72 6.94 2.92
N LEU A 58 12.86 6.22 3.65
CA LEU A 58 11.43 6.10 3.35
C LEU A 58 10.76 7.47 3.37
N MET A 59 10.99 8.27 4.41
CA MET A 59 10.41 9.62 4.53
C MET A 59 10.92 10.56 3.43
N PHE A 60 12.21 10.47 3.09
CA PHE A 60 12.79 11.21 1.97
C PHE A 60 12.17 10.80 0.64
N ALA A 61 12.08 9.51 0.36
CA ALA A 61 11.51 8.98 -0.87
C ALA A 61 10.05 9.42 -1.02
N LEU A 62 9.25 9.34 0.05
CA LEU A 62 7.86 9.81 0.03
C LEU A 62 7.78 11.32 -0.26
N THR A 63 8.61 12.13 0.38
CA THR A 63 8.62 13.59 0.15
C THR A 63 9.10 13.93 -1.27
N ALA A 64 10.11 13.22 -1.77
CA ALA A 64 10.65 13.39 -3.12
C ALA A 64 9.64 12.99 -4.19
N ILE A 65 8.95 11.85 -4.02
CA ILE A 65 7.86 11.43 -4.89
C ILE A 65 6.78 12.50 -4.91
N VAL A 66 6.37 13.04 -3.75
CA VAL A 66 5.36 14.11 -3.70
C VAL A 66 5.83 15.39 -4.40
N LYS A 67 7.10 15.77 -4.26
CA LYS A 67 7.65 16.98 -4.88
C LYS A 67 7.83 16.83 -6.38
N ILE A 68 8.38 15.72 -6.84
CA ILE A 68 8.57 15.38 -8.26
C ILE A 68 7.21 15.21 -8.92
N MET A 69 6.27 14.53 -8.25
CA MET A 69 4.89 14.41 -8.70
C MET A 69 4.26 15.81 -8.81
N ARG A 70 4.35 16.67 -7.79
CA ARG A 70 3.84 18.05 -7.89
C ARG A 70 4.46 18.83 -9.06
N GLY A 71 5.77 18.70 -9.30
CA GLY A 71 6.44 19.34 -10.43
C GLY A 71 6.06 18.77 -11.81
N ALA A 72 6.03 17.45 -11.93
CA ALA A 72 5.65 16.75 -13.16
C ALA A 72 4.14 16.89 -13.47
N LEU A 73 3.30 16.95 -12.43
CA LEU A 73 1.86 17.16 -12.56
C LEU A 73 1.49 18.61 -12.90
N ALA A 74 2.21 19.59 -12.36
CA ALA A 74 1.89 21.01 -12.49
C ALA A 74 1.98 21.54 -13.94
N GLU A 75 2.80 20.95 -14.82
CA GLU A 75 2.96 21.47 -16.19
C GLU A 75 2.23 20.66 -17.29
N LYS A 76 1.94 19.35 -17.09
CA LYS A 76 1.32 18.52 -18.15
C LYS A 76 0.16 17.62 -17.71
N MET A 77 -0.16 17.54 -16.43
CA MET A 77 -1.04 16.47 -15.92
C MET A 77 -2.26 16.95 -15.11
N GLU A 78 -2.37 18.24 -14.75
CA GLU A 78 -3.63 18.81 -14.28
C GLU A 78 -4.76 18.54 -15.28
N TRP A 79 -4.49 18.62 -16.59
CA TRP A 79 -5.50 18.34 -17.63
C TRP A 79 -5.88 16.85 -17.76
N LEU A 80 -4.99 15.91 -17.42
CA LEU A 80 -5.19 14.47 -17.61
C LEU A 80 -5.89 13.86 -16.39
N VAL A 81 -5.46 14.27 -15.20
CA VAL A 81 -6.03 13.84 -13.91
C VAL A 81 -7.40 14.49 -13.68
N ASP A 82 -7.53 15.80 -13.86
CA ASP A 82 -8.76 16.53 -13.52
C ASP A 82 -9.83 16.44 -14.63
N LYS A 83 -9.44 16.48 -15.91
CA LYS A 83 -10.39 16.48 -17.04
C LYS A 83 -10.75 15.08 -17.57
N VAL A 84 -9.92 14.06 -17.37
CA VAL A 84 -10.10 12.73 -18.02
C VAL A 84 -10.28 11.59 -17.02
N LEU A 85 -9.38 11.44 -16.03
CA LEU A 85 -9.31 10.26 -15.16
C LEU A 85 -10.36 10.25 -14.03
N PHE A 86 -10.61 11.40 -13.38
CA PHE A 86 -11.47 11.48 -12.18
C PHE A 86 -12.82 12.20 -12.40
N LYS A 87 -13.23 12.40 -13.66
CA LYS A 87 -14.47 13.11 -14.01
C LYS A 87 -15.75 12.37 -13.61
N CYS A 88 -15.74 11.04 -13.67
CA CYS A 88 -16.88 10.20 -13.30
C CYS A 88 -16.41 9.04 -12.39
N ALA A 89 -17.28 8.61 -11.47
CA ALA A 89 -16.98 7.52 -10.54
C ALA A 89 -16.52 6.23 -11.25
N ALA A 90 -17.15 5.89 -12.39
CA ALA A 90 -16.76 4.72 -13.19
C ALA A 90 -15.34 4.82 -13.75
N ARG A 91 -14.89 6.02 -14.16
CA ARG A 91 -13.53 6.22 -14.68
C ARG A 91 -12.49 6.14 -13.57
N ALA A 92 -12.76 6.80 -12.45
CA ALA A 92 -11.90 6.71 -11.27
C ALA A 92 -11.74 5.25 -10.82
N LEU A 93 -12.83 4.49 -10.81
CA LEU A 93 -12.83 3.05 -10.51
C LEU A 93 -11.99 2.25 -11.52
N LEU A 94 -12.15 2.47 -12.83
CA LEU A 94 -11.33 1.81 -13.85
C LEU A 94 -9.83 2.13 -13.71
N VAL A 95 -9.49 3.39 -13.42
CA VAL A 95 -8.11 3.81 -13.18
C VAL A 95 -7.51 3.08 -11.98
N GLY A 96 -8.29 2.94 -10.89
CA GLY A 96 -7.88 2.17 -9.72
C GLY A 96 -7.61 0.70 -10.04
N ILE A 97 -8.48 0.06 -10.83
CA ILE A 97 -8.29 -1.33 -11.30
C ILE A 97 -7.00 -1.44 -12.11
N VAL A 98 -6.87 -0.66 -13.18
CA VAL A 98 -5.74 -0.74 -14.12
C VAL A 98 -4.41 -0.47 -13.41
N LEU A 99 -4.34 0.58 -12.59
CA LEU A 99 -3.12 0.91 -11.88
C LEU A 99 -2.72 -0.19 -10.91
N THR A 100 -3.68 -0.76 -10.17
CA THR A 100 -3.40 -1.81 -9.19
C THR A 100 -3.03 -3.13 -9.86
N VAL A 101 -3.62 -3.45 -11.02
CA VAL A 101 -3.21 -4.63 -11.81
C VAL A 101 -1.80 -4.46 -12.35
N ALA A 102 -1.45 -3.26 -12.84
CA ALA A 102 -0.12 -2.99 -13.39
C ALA A 102 0.98 -3.01 -12.33
N VAL A 103 0.70 -2.45 -11.14
CA VAL A 103 1.69 -2.31 -10.07
C VAL A 103 1.65 -3.50 -9.09
N GLN A 104 0.54 -4.23 -9.03
CA GLN A 104 0.28 -5.36 -8.12
C GLN A 104 0.49 -5.05 -6.63
N SER A 105 0.52 -3.77 -6.25
CA SER A 105 0.73 -3.32 -4.87
C SER A 105 -0.32 -2.28 -4.48
N SER A 106 -1.21 -2.66 -3.56
CA SER A 106 -2.21 -1.76 -2.99
C SER A 106 -1.56 -0.62 -2.19
N SER A 107 -0.39 -0.86 -1.59
CA SER A 107 0.36 0.17 -0.85
C SER A 107 0.75 1.34 -1.75
N VAL A 108 1.29 1.06 -2.94
CA VAL A 108 1.67 2.10 -3.92
C VAL A 108 0.43 2.88 -4.42
N THR A 109 -0.67 2.17 -4.69
CA THR A 109 -1.93 2.78 -5.13
C THR A 109 -2.47 3.78 -4.09
N THR A 110 -2.40 3.44 -2.80
CA THR A 110 -2.82 4.32 -1.70
C THR A 110 -1.82 5.45 -1.41
N SER A 111 -0.51 5.18 -1.48
CA SER A 111 0.54 6.18 -1.24
C SER A 111 0.58 7.25 -2.32
N LEU A 112 0.08 6.96 -3.52
CA LEU A 112 -0.14 7.96 -4.57
C LEU A 112 -1.35 8.85 -4.24
N ALA A 113 -2.45 8.26 -3.79
CA ALA A 113 -3.71 8.96 -3.56
C ALA A 113 -3.64 9.96 -2.40
N ILE A 114 -3.07 9.57 -1.26
CA ILE A 114 -3.06 10.37 -0.04
C ILE A 114 -2.39 11.75 -0.24
N PRO A 115 -1.19 11.85 -0.86
CA PRO A 115 -0.57 13.15 -1.11
C PRO A 115 -1.31 14.00 -2.13
N MET A 116 -1.96 13.40 -3.13
CA MET A 116 -2.78 14.14 -4.09
C MET A 116 -3.99 14.79 -3.41
N ILE A 117 -4.62 14.09 -2.45
CA ILE A 117 -5.66 14.67 -1.60
C ILE A 117 -5.09 15.80 -0.73
N GLY A 118 -3.94 15.56 -0.09
CA GLY A 118 -3.28 16.57 0.76
C GLY A 118 -2.79 17.80 0.00
N ALA A 119 -2.51 17.67 -1.31
CA ALA A 119 -2.17 18.76 -2.21
C ALA A 119 -3.39 19.49 -2.80
N GLY A 120 -4.61 18.97 -2.58
CA GLY A 120 -5.83 19.51 -3.17
C GLY A 120 -6.03 19.21 -4.66
N ILE A 121 -5.19 18.36 -5.27
CA ILE A 121 -5.25 18.00 -6.69
C ILE A 121 -6.48 17.12 -6.98
N VAL A 122 -6.86 16.27 -6.02
CA VAL A 122 -8.04 15.41 -6.10
C VAL A 122 -8.83 15.50 -4.81
N THR A 123 -10.14 15.49 -4.91
CA THR A 123 -11.02 15.46 -3.74
C THR A 123 -11.15 14.03 -3.19
N ILE A 124 -11.45 13.90 -1.89
CA ILE A 124 -11.79 12.60 -1.26
C ILE A 124 -12.92 11.90 -2.03
N ARG A 125 -13.85 12.67 -2.59
CA ARG A 125 -14.99 12.16 -3.36
C ARG A 125 -14.58 11.56 -4.71
N GLN A 126 -13.55 12.12 -5.35
CA GLN A 126 -12.97 11.58 -6.58
C GLN A 126 -12.08 10.35 -6.30
N VAL A 127 -11.35 10.35 -5.20
CA VAL A 127 -10.48 9.22 -4.81
C VAL A 127 -11.29 8.01 -4.36
N TYR A 128 -12.47 8.20 -3.76
CA TYR A 128 -13.26 7.09 -3.22
C TYR A 128 -13.56 5.97 -4.25
N PRO A 129 -14.12 6.24 -5.45
CA PRO A 129 -14.31 5.20 -6.46
C PRO A 129 -12.99 4.58 -6.96
N TYR A 130 -11.90 5.35 -7.00
CA TYR A 130 -10.58 4.85 -7.36
C TYR A 130 -10.05 3.83 -6.34
N MET A 131 -10.27 4.07 -5.05
CA MET A 131 -9.89 3.12 -4.00
C MET A 131 -10.71 1.82 -4.09
N LEU A 132 -12.01 1.92 -4.41
CA LEU A 132 -12.84 0.74 -4.64
C LEU A 132 -12.35 -0.06 -5.87
N GLY A 133 -11.99 0.65 -6.95
CA GLY A 133 -11.38 0.03 -8.12
C GLY A 133 -10.05 -0.66 -7.82
N ALA A 134 -9.21 -0.05 -6.99
CA ALA A 134 -7.96 -0.65 -6.54
C ALA A 134 -8.16 -1.99 -5.82
N ASN A 135 -9.16 -2.06 -4.95
CA ASN A 135 -9.51 -3.30 -4.25
C ASN A 135 -9.95 -4.40 -5.23
N ILE A 136 -10.75 -4.07 -6.26
CA ILE A 136 -11.04 -5.03 -7.34
C ILE A 136 -9.74 -5.44 -8.06
N GLY A 137 -8.86 -4.51 -8.40
CA GLY A 137 -7.60 -4.78 -9.09
C GLY A 137 -6.71 -5.79 -8.35
N THR A 138 -6.65 -5.76 -7.01
CA THR A 138 -5.87 -6.74 -6.23
C THR A 138 -6.35 -8.19 -6.40
N THR A 139 -7.62 -8.41 -6.73
CA THR A 139 -8.16 -9.77 -6.93
C THR A 139 -7.70 -10.41 -8.23
N VAL A 140 -7.26 -9.61 -9.21
CA VAL A 140 -6.73 -10.11 -10.48
C VAL A 140 -5.46 -10.93 -10.24
N THR A 141 -4.61 -10.54 -9.29
CA THR A 141 -3.42 -11.32 -8.92
C THR A 141 -3.80 -12.70 -8.39
N ALA A 142 -4.84 -12.80 -7.56
CA ALA A 142 -5.33 -14.09 -7.06
C ALA A 142 -5.91 -14.96 -8.18
N VAL A 143 -6.63 -14.35 -9.13
CA VAL A 143 -7.13 -15.04 -10.33
C VAL A 143 -5.99 -15.56 -11.19
N LEU A 144 -4.96 -14.75 -11.44
CA LEU A 144 -3.77 -15.18 -12.20
C LEU A 144 -3.02 -16.31 -11.48
N ALA A 145 -2.82 -16.20 -10.16
CA ALA A 145 -2.16 -17.21 -9.36
C ALA A 145 -2.91 -18.55 -9.35
N ALA A 146 -4.25 -18.51 -9.39
CA ALA A 146 -5.08 -19.71 -9.45
C ALA A 146 -4.89 -20.52 -10.75
N PHE A 147 -4.51 -19.87 -11.85
CA PHE A 147 -4.24 -20.55 -13.13
C PHE A 147 -2.86 -21.22 -13.21
N VAL A 148 -1.94 -20.87 -12.32
CA VAL A 148 -0.53 -21.36 -12.33
C VAL A 148 -0.28 -22.41 -11.23
N THR A 149 -1.23 -22.61 -10.32
CA THR A 149 -1.12 -23.52 -9.17
C THR A 149 -1.36 -24.98 -9.52
N GLU A 150 -0.67 -25.89 -8.81
CA GLU A 150 -0.78 -27.35 -8.96
C GLU A 150 -2.14 -27.94 -8.49
N ASN A 151 -2.86 -27.21 -7.62
CA ASN A 151 -4.20 -27.55 -7.12
C ASN A 151 -5.26 -26.53 -7.59
N PRO A 152 -5.68 -26.58 -8.87
CA PRO A 152 -6.50 -25.52 -9.48
C PRO A 152 -7.90 -25.40 -8.88
N GLU A 153 -8.52 -26.49 -8.41
CA GLU A 153 -9.92 -26.47 -7.91
C GLU A 153 -10.11 -25.55 -6.71
N LEU A 154 -9.25 -25.66 -5.70
CA LEU A 154 -9.31 -24.82 -4.50
C LEU A 154 -8.86 -23.39 -4.79
N ALA A 155 -7.80 -23.21 -5.59
CA ALA A 155 -7.25 -21.89 -5.89
C ALA A 155 -8.23 -21.04 -6.72
N VAL A 156 -8.88 -21.65 -7.72
CA VAL A 156 -9.92 -20.97 -8.52
C VAL A 156 -11.10 -20.59 -7.64
N THR A 157 -11.56 -21.47 -6.76
CA THR A 157 -12.66 -21.17 -5.85
C THR A 157 -12.34 -19.96 -4.97
N ILE A 158 -11.17 -19.93 -4.33
CA ILE A 158 -10.74 -18.81 -3.48
C ILE A 158 -10.61 -17.51 -4.29
N ALA A 159 -10.02 -17.57 -5.48
CA ALA A 159 -9.87 -16.41 -6.34
C ALA A 159 -11.22 -15.82 -6.77
N PHE A 160 -12.18 -16.66 -7.14
CA PHE A 160 -13.53 -16.22 -7.48
C PHE A 160 -14.29 -15.68 -6.26
N CYS A 161 -14.15 -16.29 -5.08
CA CYS A 161 -14.70 -15.75 -3.85
C CYS A 161 -14.17 -14.33 -3.58
N HIS A 162 -12.85 -14.11 -3.72
CA HIS A 162 -12.23 -12.80 -3.55
C HIS A 162 -12.72 -11.78 -4.58
N LEU A 163 -12.75 -12.16 -5.86
CA LEU A 163 -13.21 -11.29 -6.95
C LEU A 163 -14.67 -10.90 -6.73
N LEU A 164 -15.55 -11.87 -6.52
CA LEU A 164 -16.98 -11.63 -6.33
C LEU A 164 -17.23 -10.78 -5.09
N PHE A 165 -16.57 -11.08 -3.96
CA PHE A 165 -16.69 -10.27 -2.75
C PHE A 165 -16.34 -8.80 -3.01
N ASN A 166 -15.22 -8.52 -3.70
CA ASN A 166 -14.80 -7.15 -4.00
C ASN A 166 -15.71 -6.44 -5.00
N VAL A 167 -16.21 -7.16 -6.01
CA VAL A 167 -17.15 -6.61 -6.99
C VAL A 167 -18.50 -6.30 -6.34
N PHE A 168 -19.05 -7.23 -5.54
CA PHE A 168 -20.31 -7.01 -4.81
C PHE A 168 -20.17 -5.90 -3.77
N ALA A 169 -19.10 -5.91 -2.97
CA ALA A 169 -18.83 -4.84 -2.03
C ALA A 169 -18.75 -3.49 -2.76
N THR A 170 -18.04 -3.41 -3.87
CA THR A 170 -17.98 -2.18 -4.67
C THR A 170 -19.35 -1.77 -5.20
N ALA A 171 -20.15 -2.71 -5.71
CA ALA A 171 -21.50 -2.42 -6.20
C ALA A 171 -22.43 -1.87 -5.09
N VAL A 172 -22.28 -2.34 -3.85
CA VAL A 172 -23.07 -1.89 -2.69
C VAL A 172 -22.53 -0.57 -2.13
N PHE A 173 -21.21 -0.45 -1.96
CA PHE A 173 -20.60 0.70 -1.28
C PHE A 173 -20.44 1.93 -2.19
N LEU A 174 -20.26 1.75 -3.50
CA LEU A 174 -20.17 2.86 -4.46
C LEU A 174 -21.37 3.82 -4.40
N PRO A 175 -22.65 3.36 -4.45
CA PRO A 175 -23.80 4.25 -4.29
C PRO A 175 -23.95 4.77 -2.85
N LEU A 176 -23.53 4.00 -1.85
CA LEU A 176 -23.54 4.39 -0.43
C LEU A 176 -22.38 5.31 -0.04
N GLY A 177 -21.56 5.78 -0.99
CA GLY A 177 -20.33 6.52 -0.75
C GLY A 177 -20.47 7.75 0.15
N ARG A 178 -21.67 8.31 0.32
CA ARG A 178 -21.94 9.40 1.28
C ARG A 178 -21.57 9.04 2.72
N ILE A 179 -21.81 7.79 3.13
CA ILE A 179 -21.54 7.33 4.50
C ILE A 179 -20.02 7.26 4.76
N PRO A 180 -19.21 6.48 4.01
CA PRO A 180 -17.78 6.38 4.26
C PRO A 180 -17.04 7.70 4.02
N ILE A 181 -17.41 8.48 2.99
CA ILE A 181 -16.82 9.80 2.75
C ILE A 181 -17.15 10.75 3.91
N GLY A 182 -18.38 10.70 4.42
CA GLY A 182 -18.83 11.50 5.56
C GLY A 182 -18.06 11.17 6.84
N LEU A 183 -17.93 9.87 7.16
CA LEU A 183 -17.16 9.38 8.30
C LEU A 183 -15.68 9.77 8.18
N ALA A 184 -15.07 9.58 7.01
CA ALA A 184 -13.68 9.96 6.76
C ALA A 184 -13.45 11.48 6.92
N THR A 185 -14.40 12.29 6.45
CA THR A 185 -14.32 13.76 6.57
C THR A 185 -14.53 14.22 8.00
N LEU A 186 -15.49 13.62 8.72
CA LEU A 186 -15.74 13.91 10.14
C LEU A 186 -14.50 13.58 10.98
N PHE A 187 -13.95 12.38 10.78
CA PHE A 187 -12.75 11.93 11.47
C PHE A 187 -11.55 12.82 11.13
N GLY A 188 -11.35 13.16 9.85
CA GLY A 188 -10.30 14.08 9.42
C GLY A 188 -10.39 15.45 10.08
N ARG A 189 -11.60 16.02 10.20
CA ARG A 189 -11.84 17.28 10.91
C ARG A 189 -11.55 17.17 12.41
N MET A 190 -11.95 16.06 13.03
CA MET A 190 -11.68 15.80 14.45
C MET A 190 -10.17 15.72 14.72
N CYS A 191 -9.42 15.00 13.88
CA CYS A 191 -7.96 14.93 13.96
C CYS A 191 -7.27 16.27 13.70
N ALA A 192 -7.81 17.09 12.79
CA ALA A 192 -7.29 18.43 12.53
C ALA A 192 -7.47 19.37 13.73
N LYS A 193 -8.59 19.26 14.46
CA LYS A 193 -8.88 20.05 15.67
C LYS A 193 -8.15 19.52 16.91
N HIS A 194 -8.07 18.20 17.03
CA HIS A 194 -7.52 17.51 18.20
C HIS A 194 -6.52 16.45 17.73
N ARG A 195 -5.22 16.80 17.69
CA ARG A 195 -4.15 15.88 17.26
C ARG A 195 -4.14 14.55 18.02
N TRP A 196 -4.54 14.57 19.30
CA TRP A 196 -4.63 13.38 20.14
C TRP A 196 -5.71 12.39 19.69
N ALA A 197 -6.77 12.85 19.00
CA ALA A 197 -7.85 11.99 18.52
C ALA A 197 -7.33 10.95 17.50
N GLY A 198 -6.34 11.31 16.69
CA GLY A 198 -5.67 10.37 15.78
C GLY A 198 -4.88 9.31 16.52
N ILE A 199 -4.16 9.70 17.59
CA ILE A 199 -3.40 8.76 18.42
C ILE A 199 -4.34 7.77 19.12
N VAL A 200 -5.43 8.27 19.72
CA VAL A 200 -6.44 7.43 20.37
C VAL A 200 -7.07 6.45 19.39
N TYR A 201 -7.41 6.91 18.17
CA TYR A 201 -7.94 6.02 17.14
C TYR A 201 -6.97 4.88 16.81
N ILE A 202 -5.68 5.17 16.62
CA ILE A 202 -4.66 4.16 16.35
C ILE A 202 -4.58 3.17 17.52
N VAL A 203 -4.45 3.67 18.75
CA VAL A 203 -4.35 2.81 19.95
C VAL A 203 -5.58 1.91 20.10
N VAL A 204 -6.78 2.46 19.89
CA VAL A 204 -8.03 1.71 20.07
C VAL A 204 -8.22 0.67 18.96
N PHE A 205 -8.15 1.07 17.69
CA PHE A 205 -8.52 0.19 16.57
C PHE A 205 -7.40 -0.75 16.13
N PHE A 206 -6.13 -0.38 16.29
CA PHE A 206 -5.00 -1.22 15.85
C PHE A 206 -4.38 -2.05 16.98
N PHE A 207 -4.56 -1.67 18.24
CA PHE A 207 -4.00 -2.40 19.38
C PHE A 207 -5.10 -2.95 20.29
N ALA A 208 -5.87 -2.07 20.95
CA ALA A 208 -6.79 -2.49 22.00
C ALA A 208 -7.89 -3.45 21.51
N LEU A 209 -8.54 -3.13 20.39
CA LEU A 209 -9.63 -3.94 19.85
C LEU A 209 -9.15 -5.31 19.34
N PRO A 210 -8.08 -5.42 18.54
CA PRO A 210 -7.48 -6.72 18.21
C PRO A 210 -7.05 -7.53 19.45
N SER A 211 -6.36 -6.90 20.42
CA SER A 211 -5.95 -7.58 21.65
C SER A 211 -7.15 -8.10 22.44
N LEU A 212 -8.24 -7.34 22.48
CA LEU A 212 -9.46 -7.74 23.16
C LEU A 212 -10.11 -8.96 22.47
N ILE A 213 -10.23 -8.93 21.14
CA ILE A 213 -10.76 -10.08 20.38
C ILE A 213 -9.93 -11.34 20.65
N VAL A 214 -8.59 -11.24 20.67
CA VAL A 214 -7.69 -12.37 20.93
C VAL A 214 -7.82 -12.91 22.35
N VAL A 215 -8.09 -12.06 23.34
CA VAL A 215 -8.27 -12.52 24.73
C VAL A 215 -9.62 -13.21 24.94
N PHE A 216 -10.64 -12.86 24.16
CA PHE A 216 -12.00 -13.38 24.29
C PHE A 216 -12.37 -14.49 23.27
N THR A 217 -11.45 -14.86 22.36
CA THR A 217 -11.61 -15.96 21.39
C THR A 217 -10.63 -17.06 21.71
#